data_AF-A0A538DIL1-F1
#
_entry.id   AF-A0A538DIL1-F1
#
_cell.length_a   1.000
_cell.length_b   1.000
_cell.length_c   1.000
_cell.angle_alpha   90.00
_cell.angle_beta   90.00
_cell.angle_gamma   90.00
#
_symmetry.space_group_name_H-M   'P 1'
#
loop_
_entity.id
_entity.type
_entity.pdbx_description
1 polymer ?
#
loop_
_entity_poly.entity_id
_entity_poly.type
_entity_poly.pdbx_seq_one_letter_code
_entity_poly.pdbx_strand_id
1 'polypeptide(L)'
;MAVTCSSPAQASERVDVNASGVRLAVSASGRALVTYRARGRTFHLLVWGAVNARPPSQTVRQVHFRFDWSGGWKTSHRLVWKHFKNRCTKYDGPELVYALAACKAPDGSYWALQAWQPYLPHRGYPPWLPRETEWELHVSHWTGPLAKLGAYTDWAFNGQAHDLFGRLTYLDNPVYGFGIGKDGAPNDRYGRSLYIDTFDSAYGPGWKRETSISFRRGSGAFCYSFWPTHDKTLPGYPNNPRPAGNGKRYRITVEGPGVTPDLQWEGAGLHDFNPNSRADVEYEQRMDSVFMQFLGNDKFCSTQR
;
A
#
# COMPACT_ATOMS: atom_id res chain seq x y z
N MET A 1 -10.13 24.99 23.33
CA MET A 1 -9.91 23.54 23.18
C MET A 1 -9.23 23.31 21.86
N ALA A 2 -7.97 22.86 21.85
CA ALA A 2 -7.24 22.58 20.62
C ALA A 2 -7.61 21.17 20.13
N VAL A 3 -8.24 21.09 18.96
CA VAL A 3 -8.50 19.82 18.27
C VAL A 3 -7.17 19.35 17.68
N THR A 4 -6.53 18.39 18.34
CA THR A 4 -5.43 17.63 17.75
C THR A 4 -6.02 16.72 16.67
N CYS A 5 -5.87 17.12 15.40
CA CYS A 5 -6.15 16.26 14.27
C CYS A 5 -5.09 15.14 14.29
N SER A 6 -5.48 13.93 14.65
CA SER A 6 -4.59 12.76 14.62
C SER A 6 -4.32 12.45 13.15
N SER A 7 -3.13 12.79 12.66
CA SER A 7 -2.72 12.38 11.31
C SER A 7 -2.77 10.86 11.23
N PRO A 8 -3.39 10.27 10.20
CA PRO A 8 -3.30 8.83 9.98
C PRO A 8 -1.83 8.44 9.94
N ALA A 9 -1.48 7.38 10.66
CA ALA A 9 -0.12 6.90 10.72
C ALA A 9 0.25 6.31 9.36
N GLN A 10 1.05 7.04 8.58
CA GLN A 10 1.43 6.60 7.25
C GLN A 10 2.56 5.59 7.31
N ALA A 11 2.31 4.48 6.65
CA ALA A 11 3.28 3.55 6.14
C ALA A 11 3.94 4.07 4.87
N SER A 12 5.18 3.64 4.54
CA SER A 12 6.00 4.24 3.46
C SER A 12 5.83 5.76 3.43
N GLU A 13 6.60 6.46 4.27
CA GLU A 13 6.14 7.78 4.73
C GLU A 13 5.93 8.79 3.59
N ARG A 14 4.66 9.15 3.40
CA ARG A 14 4.25 10.23 2.51
C ARG A 14 4.97 11.52 2.88
N VAL A 15 5.58 12.11 1.88
CA VAL A 15 6.27 13.40 1.93
C VAL A 15 5.32 14.53 1.55
N ASP A 16 4.58 14.36 0.46
CA ASP A 16 3.70 15.38 -0.11
C ASP A 16 2.69 14.78 -1.11
N VAL A 17 1.95 15.63 -1.81
CA VAL A 17 1.09 15.25 -2.94
C VAL A 17 1.33 16.10 -4.18
N ASN A 18 1.05 15.50 -5.35
CA ASN A 18 1.15 16.13 -6.67
C ASN A 18 2.52 16.79 -6.90
N ALA A 19 3.58 16.11 -6.44
CA ALA A 19 4.95 16.56 -6.56
C ALA A 19 5.45 16.40 -8.01
N SER A 20 6.18 17.38 -8.50
CA SER A 20 6.85 17.35 -9.81
C SER A 20 8.32 17.71 -9.69
N GLY A 21 9.11 17.41 -10.72
CA GLY A 21 10.56 17.67 -10.71
C GLY A 21 11.29 16.97 -9.56
N VAL A 22 10.83 15.77 -9.20
CA VAL A 22 11.29 14.99 -8.06
C VAL A 22 12.74 14.53 -8.29
N ARG A 23 13.60 14.77 -7.29
CA ARG A 23 15.02 14.38 -7.30
C ARG A 23 15.43 13.84 -5.93
N LEU A 24 16.29 12.84 -5.94
CA LEU A 24 16.87 12.21 -4.75
C LEU A 24 18.39 12.39 -4.75
N ALA A 25 18.95 12.78 -3.60
CA ALA A 25 20.37 12.73 -3.32
C ALA A 25 20.59 12.18 -1.91
N VAL A 26 21.66 11.41 -1.68
CA VAL A 26 22.00 10.86 -0.36
C VAL A 26 23.43 11.25 0.00
N SER A 27 23.65 11.72 1.22
CA SER A 27 24.97 12.12 1.72
C SER A 27 25.78 10.90 2.20
N ALA A 28 27.09 11.09 2.40
CA ALA A 28 27.93 10.07 3.05
C ALA A 28 27.50 9.74 4.49
N SER A 29 26.72 10.61 5.14
CA SER A 29 26.19 10.42 6.49
C SER A 29 24.82 9.73 6.55
N GLY A 30 24.33 9.20 5.42
CA GLY A 30 23.06 8.47 5.37
C GLY A 30 21.82 9.36 5.51
N ARG A 31 21.92 10.66 5.19
CA ARG A 31 20.75 11.55 5.07
C ARG A 31 20.36 11.66 3.60
N ALA A 32 19.07 11.72 3.31
CA ALA A 32 18.57 12.02 1.98
C ALA A 32 18.14 13.50 1.88
N LEU A 33 18.35 14.08 0.71
CA LEU A 33 17.76 15.33 0.26
C LEU A 33 16.77 15.00 -0.86
N VAL A 34 15.49 15.25 -0.59
CA VAL A 34 14.40 15.13 -1.56
C VAL A 34 14.06 16.54 -2.05
N THR A 35 14.32 16.80 -3.33
CA THR A 35 13.96 18.07 -3.97
C THR A 35 12.78 17.86 -4.90
N TYR A 36 11.75 18.68 -4.76
CA TYR A 36 10.54 18.57 -5.57
C TYR A 36 9.77 19.90 -5.58
N ARG A 37 8.84 20.05 -6.53
CA ARG A 37 7.92 21.19 -6.60
C ARG A 37 6.50 20.74 -6.28
N ALA A 38 5.85 21.44 -5.36
CA ALA A 38 4.44 21.24 -5.03
C ALA A 38 3.85 22.58 -4.55
N ARG A 39 2.54 22.79 -4.73
CA ARG A 39 1.83 23.99 -4.26
C ARG A 39 2.55 25.31 -4.64
N GLY A 40 3.02 25.39 -5.89
CA GLY A 40 3.68 26.59 -6.43
C GLY A 40 5.12 26.86 -5.95
N ARG A 41 5.71 26.03 -5.08
CA ARG A 41 7.07 26.25 -4.54
C ARG A 41 7.95 25.01 -4.63
N THR A 42 9.26 25.24 -4.62
CA THR A 42 10.26 24.18 -4.54
C THR A 42 10.59 23.88 -3.08
N PHE A 43 10.61 22.60 -2.74
CA PHE A 43 10.98 22.08 -1.44
C PHE A 43 12.36 21.42 -1.51
N HIS A 44 13.13 21.61 -0.44
CA HIS A 44 14.39 20.90 -0.19
C HIS A 44 14.24 20.17 1.14
N LEU A 45 13.66 18.98 1.10
CA LEU A 45 13.37 18.20 2.30
C LEU A 45 14.57 17.33 2.67
N LEU A 46 15.08 17.47 3.89
CA LEU A 46 16.00 16.49 4.46
C LEU A 46 15.23 15.37 5.14
N VAL A 47 15.66 14.13 4.92
CA VAL A 47 15.08 12.89 5.46
C VAL A 47 16.16 12.02 6.08
N TRP A 48 15.96 11.50 7.31
CA TRP A 48 16.90 10.58 7.96
C TRP A 48 16.28 9.85 9.17
N GLY A 49 17.04 8.93 9.77
CA GLY A 49 16.77 8.40 11.11
C GLY A 49 15.91 7.13 11.17
N ALA A 50 15.51 6.59 10.03
CA ALA A 50 14.83 5.30 9.94
C ALA A 50 15.34 4.46 8.77
N VAL A 51 15.30 3.15 8.93
CA VAL A 51 15.62 2.13 7.92
C VAL A 51 14.76 0.90 8.21
N ASN A 52 14.31 0.20 7.15
CA ASN A 52 13.54 -1.05 7.22
C ASN A 52 12.19 -0.92 7.96
N ALA A 53 11.71 -2.03 8.49
CA ALA A 53 10.55 -2.15 9.36
C ALA A 53 10.89 -3.05 10.55
N ARG A 54 10.22 -2.81 11.67
CA ARG A 54 10.19 -3.72 12.81
C ARG A 54 9.02 -4.70 12.68
N PRO A 55 9.15 -5.94 13.16
CA PRO A 55 8.01 -6.85 13.32
C PRO A 55 6.92 -6.22 14.19
N PRO A 56 5.64 -6.59 13.99
CA PRO A 56 4.54 -6.08 14.80
C PRO A 56 4.78 -6.22 16.30
N SER A 57 4.62 -5.13 17.05
CA SER A 57 4.76 -5.10 18.51
C SER A 57 3.84 -4.05 19.12
N GLN A 58 3.19 -4.39 20.23
CA GLN A 58 2.38 -3.43 21.00
C GLN A 58 3.22 -2.60 21.97
N THR A 59 4.46 -2.99 22.24
CA THR A 59 5.34 -2.35 23.24
C THR A 59 6.49 -1.58 22.61
N VAL A 60 6.91 -1.96 21.40
CA VAL A 60 7.95 -1.29 20.64
C VAL A 60 7.30 -0.42 19.58
N ARG A 61 7.78 0.82 19.41
CA ARG A 61 7.29 1.69 18.33
C ARG A 61 7.89 1.27 16.99
N GLN A 62 7.11 1.39 15.92
CA GLN A 62 7.61 1.26 14.54
C GLN A 62 8.60 2.40 14.22
N VAL A 63 9.53 2.13 13.29
CA VAL A 63 10.47 3.14 12.77
C VAL A 63 9.74 4.21 11.95
N HIS A 64 10.25 5.44 11.94
CA HIS A 64 9.70 6.59 11.21
C HIS A 64 10.80 7.59 10.90
N PHE A 65 10.70 8.32 9.79
CA PHE A 65 11.70 9.30 9.45
C PHE A 65 11.58 10.56 10.29
N ARG A 66 12.71 11.27 10.35
CA ARG A 66 12.76 12.68 10.71
C ARG A 66 12.79 13.50 9.44
N PHE A 67 11.96 14.52 9.40
CA PHE A 67 11.81 15.43 8.28
C PHE A 67 12.20 16.86 8.66
N ASP A 68 12.94 17.52 7.78
CA ASP A 68 13.21 18.95 7.83
C ASP A 68 12.96 19.60 6.46
N TRP A 69 11.74 20.12 6.29
CA TRP A 69 11.30 20.84 5.09
C TRP A 69 11.99 22.20 4.89
N SER A 70 12.77 22.69 5.86
CA SER A 70 13.55 23.92 5.71
C SER A 70 14.91 23.71 5.02
N GLY A 71 15.23 22.47 4.65
CA GLY A 71 16.50 22.10 4.02
C GLY A 71 17.71 22.24 4.96
N GLY A 72 17.48 22.08 6.27
CA GLY A 72 18.51 22.05 7.31
C GLY A 72 18.49 23.24 8.27
N TRP A 73 17.73 24.30 8.00
CA TRP A 73 17.70 25.49 8.87
C TRP A 73 17.17 25.16 10.26
N LYS A 74 16.04 24.46 10.33
CA LYS A 74 15.38 24.09 11.60
C LYS A 74 16.24 23.17 12.46
N THR A 75 16.99 22.26 11.85
CA THR A 75 17.75 21.23 12.59
C THR A 75 19.24 21.54 12.76
N SER A 76 19.81 22.36 11.88
CA SER A 76 21.25 22.63 11.84
C SER A 76 21.60 24.13 11.83
N HIS A 77 20.60 25.03 11.86
CA HIS A 77 20.77 26.48 11.76
C HIS A 77 21.59 26.91 10.52
N ARG A 78 21.55 26.09 9.46
CA ARG A 78 22.29 26.28 8.20
C ARG A 78 21.47 25.73 7.04
N LEU A 79 21.58 26.34 5.87
CA LEU A 79 20.95 25.84 4.64
C LEU A 79 21.75 24.66 4.06
N VAL A 80 21.69 23.51 4.74
CA VAL A 80 22.42 22.28 4.39
C VAL A 80 22.20 21.89 2.93
N TRP A 81 20.98 22.07 2.41
CA TRP A 81 20.63 21.73 1.03
C TRP A 81 21.53 22.42 -0.02
N LYS A 82 22.03 23.63 0.24
CA LYS A 82 22.88 24.39 -0.72
C LYS A 82 24.25 23.75 -0.94
N HIS A 83 24.74 23.01 0.04
CA HIS A 83 26.06 22.37 0.01
C HIS A 83 25.94 20.84 0.09
N PHE A 84 24.74 20.32 -0.16
CA PHE A 84 24.47 18.90 -0.07
C PHE A 84 25.18 18.15 -1.20
N LYS A 85 26.10 17.25 -0.84
CA LYS A 85 26.83 16.44 -1.82
C LYS A 85 26.17 15.09 -1.97
N ASN A 86 25.71 14.80 -3.19
CA ASN A 86 25.22 13.47 -3.51
C ASN A 86 26.38 12.46 -3.54
N ARG A 87 26.16 11.32 -2.90
CA ARG A 87 27.05 10.16 -2.82
C ARG A 87 26.34 8.87 -3.21
N CYS A 88 25.07 8.95 -3.61
CA CYS A 88 24.35 7.85 -4.23
C CYS A 88 25.13 7.30 -5.44
N THR A 89 25.16 5.98 -5.55
CA THR A 89 25.45 5.29 -6.81
C THR A 89 24.14 4.85 -7.46
N LYS A 90 24.24 4.34 -8.70
CA LYS A 90 23.10 3.77 -9.42
C LYS A 90 22.43 2.70 -8.56
N TYR A 91 21.10 2.71 -8.52
CA TYR A 91 20.32 1.66 -7.89
C TYR A 91 20.56 0.32 -8.59
N ASP A 92 20.87 -0.71 -7.79
CA ASP A 92 21.14 -2.08 -8.25
C ASP A 92 20.28 -3.13 -7.52
N GLY A 93 19.20 -2.69 -6.85
CA GLY A 93 18.27 -3.56 -6.12
C GLY A 93 17.13 -4.11 -7.00
N PRO A 94 16.14 -4.79 -6.37
CA PRO A 94 14.96 -5.33 -7.05
C PRO A 94 14.12 -4.26 -7.75
N GLU A 95 13.30 -4.64 -8.71
CA GLU A 95 12.37 -3.71 -9.37
C GLU A 95 11.45 -3.03 -8.35
N LEU A 96 11.23 -1.73 -8.55
CA LEU A 96 10.38 -0.90 -7.69
C LEU A 96 9.21 -0.38 -8.51
N VAL A 97 8.00 -0.69 -8.06
CA VAL A 97 6.78 -0.15 -8.66
C VAL A 97 6.70 1.36 -8.43
N TYR A 98 6.14 2.10 -9.37
CA TYR A 98 5.90 3.55 -9.24
C TYR A 98 7.16 4.40 -8.98
N ALA A 99 8.35 3.88 -9.27
CA ALA A 99 9.60 4.56 -8.95
C ALA A 99 9.78 5.86 -9.75
N LEU A 100 10.03 6.95 -9.02
CA LEU A 100 10.43 8.24 -9.59
C LEU A 100 11.95 8.43 -9.54
N ALA A 101 12.57 7.96 -8.46
CA ALA A 101 14.02 7.94 -8.28
C ALA A 101 14.40 6.86 -7.26
N ALA A 102 15.53 6.20 -7.48
CA ALA A 102 16.10 5.29 -6.50
C ALA A 102 17.62 5.32 -6.57
N CYS A 103 18.28 5.01 -5.46
CA CYS A 103 19.73 4.93 -5.42
C CYS A 103 20.24 3.95 -4.37
N LYS A 104 21.50 3.54 -4.51
CA LYS A 104 22.26 2.85 -3.47
C LYS A 104 23.13 3.86 -2.72
N ALA A 105 23.02 3.90 -1.41
CA ALA A 105 23.81 4.76 -0.53
C ALA A 105 25.21 4.16 -0.28
N PRO A 106 26.18 4.98 0.18
CA PRO A 106 27.55 4.51 0.43
C PRO A 106 27.70 3.40 1.47
N ASP A 107 26.75 3.30 2.41
CA ASP A 107 26.69 2.25 3.42
C ASP A 107 26.05 0.94 2.89
N GLY A 108 25.68 0.91 1.61
CA GLY A 108 25.05 -0.23 0.94
C GLY A 108 23.53 -0.30 1.08
N SER A 109 22.91 0.64 1.80
CA SER A 109 21.44 0.73 1.87
C SER A 109 20.84 1.32 0.58
N TYR A 110 19.52 1.25 0.48
CA TYR A 110 18.76 1.75 -0.66
C TYR A 110 17.79 2.83 -0.25
N TRP A 111 17.69 3.86 -1.09
CA TRP A 111 16.68 4.91 -0.98
C TRP A 111 15.83 4.95 -2.23
N ALA A 112 14.53 5.19 -2.07
CA ALA A 112 13.63 5.35 -3.20
C ALA A 112 12.56 6.41 -2.94
N LEU A 113 12.06 6.97 -4.04
CA LEU A 113 10.90 7.83 -4.12
C LEU A 113 9.89 7.17 -5.06
N GLN A 114 8.67 6.96 -4.58
CA GLN A 114 7.57 6.35 -5.32
C GLN A 114 6.38 7.31 -5.36
N ALA A 115 5.53 7.22 -6.39
CA ALA A 115 4.31 8.01 -6.43
C ALA A 115 3.10 7.26 -6.98
N TRP A 116 1.99 7.29 -6.23
CA TRP A 116 0.76 6.58 -6.56
C TRP A 116 -0.48 7.20 -5.89
N GLN A 117 -1.68 6.73 -6.22
CA GLN A 117 -2.96 7.30 -5.76
C GLN A 117 -3.70 6.37 -4.77
N PRO A 118 -3.51 6.52 -3.45
CA PRO A 118 -4.21 5.71 -2.46
C PRO A 118 -5.70 6.06 -2.32
N TYR A 119 -6.13 7.30 -2.58
CA TYR A 119 -7.50 7.75 -2.24
C TYR A 119 -8.51 7.71 -3.38
N LEU A 120 -8.28 6.94 -4.45
CA LEU A 120 -9.31 6.74 -5.45
C LEU A 120 -10.61 6.25 -4.78
N PRO A 121 -11.79 6.74 -5.19
CA PRO A 121 -13.04 6.30 -4.59
C PRO A 121 -13.25 4.81 -4.80
N HIS A 122 -13.78 4.15 -3.78
CA HIS A 122 -14.08 2.72 -3.86
C HIS A 122 -15.19 2.44 -4.88
N ARG A 123 -15.28 1.18 -5.30
CA ARG A 123 -16.34 0.64 -6.16
C ARG A 123 -16.47 1.32 -7.52
N GLY A 124 -15.35 1.81 -8.04
CA GLY A 124 -15.24 2.43 -9.35
C GLY A 124 -16.06 3.71 -9.52
N TYR A 125 -16.46 4.38 -8.43
CA TYR A 125 -17.05 5.71 -8.54
C TYR A 125 -16.01 6.72 -9.08
N PRO A 126 -16.44 7.70 -9.90
CA PRO A 126 -15.56 8.78 -10.31
C PRO A 126 -15.20 9.64 -9.09
N PRO A 127 -13.98 10.21 -9.02
CA PRO A 127 -13.61 11.15 -7.96
C PRO A 127 -14.55 12.36 -7.88
N TRP A 128 -14.93 12.75 -6.66
CA TRP A 128 -15.73 13.95 -6.38
C TRP A 128 -15.06 14.88 -5.34
N LEU A 129 -13.98 14.45 -4.69
CA LEU A 129 -13.16 15.27 -3.81
C LEU A 129 -11.75 15.49 -4.39
N PRO A 130 -11.12 16.65 -4.17
CA PRO A 130 -9.76 16.90 -4.65
C PRO A 130 -8.74 15.83 -4.22
N ARG A 131 -8.81 15.38 -2.95
CA ARG A 131 -7.88 14.39 -2.36
C ARG A 131 -7.89 13.06 -3.11
N GLU A 132 -9.01 12.68 -3.72
CA GLU A 132 -9.19 11.37 -4.37
C GLU A 132 -8.39 11.24 -5.67
N THR A 133 -7.91 12.36 -6.20
CA THR A 133 -7.06 12.41 -7.40
C THR A 133 -5.60 12.72 -7.09
N GLU A 134 -5.25 12.92 -5.81
CA GLU A 134 -3.89 13.26 -5.43
C GLU A 134 -2.93 12.08 -5.58
N TRP A 135 -1.80 12.33 -6.24
CA TRP A 135 -0.66 11.42 -6.25
C TRP A 135 0.20 11.68 -5.03
N GLU A 136 0.28 10.72 -4.10
CA GLU A 136 1.16 10.80 -2.95
C GLU A 136 2.61 10.57 -3.38
N LEU A 137 3.55 11.35 -2.86
CA LEU A 137 4.99 11.12 -2.98
C LEU A 137 5.46 10.42 -1.71
N HIS A 138 5.97 9.20 -1.82
CA HIS A 138 6.47 8.40 -0.70
C HIS A 138 8.00 8.34 -0.72
N VAL A 139 8.62 8.24 0.46
CA VAL A 139 10.06 8.00 0.62
C VAL A 139 10.32 6.72 1.38
N SER A 140 11.32 5.97 0.94
CA SER A 140 11.68 4.67 1.48
C SER A 140 13.19 4.57 1.71
N HIS A 141 13.60 3.85 2.77
CA HIS A 141 14.99 3.54 3.10
C HIS A 141 15.10 2.14 3.68
N TRP A 142 15.83 1.26 3.02
CA TRP A 142 15.92 -0.14 3.43
C TRP A 142 17.27 -0.77 3.11
N THR A 143 17.48 -1.96 3.66
CA THR A 143 18.60 -2.87 3.37
C THR A 143 18.04 -4.26 3.12
N GLY A 144 18.66 -5.03 2.24
CA GLY A 144 18.25 -6.40 1.98
C GLY A 144 16.96 -6.50 1.16
N PRO A 145 16.17 -7.58 1.31
CA PRO A 145 15.02 -7.86 0.45
C PRO A 145 13.83 -6.93 0.71
N LEU A 146 12.98 -6.77 -0.30
CA LEU A 146 11.68 -6.14 -0.14
C LEU A 146 10.71 -7.04 0.62
N ALA A 147 9.65 -6.45 1.15
CA ALA A 147 8.52 -7.20 1.66
C ALA A 147 7.83 -8.00 0.53
N LYS A 148 7.25 -9.15 0.88
CA LYS A 148 6.62 -10.08 -0.05
C LYS A 148 5.11 -9.98 0.09
N LEU A 149 4.45 -9.55 -0.98
CA LEU A 149 3.01 -9.60 -1.13
C LEU A 149 2.66 -10.85 -1.95
N GLY A 150 2.15 -11.88 -1.29
CA GLY A 150 1.53 -13.02 -1.95
C GLY A 150 0.03 -12.77 -2.09
N ALA A 151 -0.52 -13.01 -3.28
CA ALA A 151 -1.95 -12.91 -3.53
C ALA A 151 -2.38 -13.96 -4.55
N TYR A 152 -3.62 -14.41 -4.40
CA TYR A 152 -4.24 -15.49 -5.14
C TYR A 152 -5.68 -15.11 -5.47
N THR A 153 -6.14 -15.59 -6.62
CA THR A 153 -7.56 -15.55 -7.02
C THR A 153 -8.20 -16.89 -6.75
N ASP A 154 -9.46 -16.88 -6.39
CA ASP A 154 -10.24 -18.09 -6.14
C ASP A 154 -11.75 -17.79 -6.23
N TRP A 155 -12.58 -18.75 -5.88
CA TRP A 155 -13.99 -18.54 -5.61
C TRP A 155 -14.30 -18.78 -4.12
N ALA A 156 -15.22 -18.00 -3.58
CA ALA A 156 -15.69 -18.08 -2.20
C ALA A 156 -17.16 -18.52 -2.13
N PHE A 157 -17.55 -19.02 -0.96
CA PHE A 157 -18.92 -19.43 -0.65
C PHE A 157 -19.46 -20.51 -1.60
N ASN A 158 -18.68 -21.58 -1.84
CA ASN A 158 -18.98 -22.65 -2.79
C ASN A 158 -19.21 -22.11 -4.22
N GLY A 159 -18.24 -21.36 -4.75
CA GLY A 159 -18.32 -20.82 -6.11
C GLY A 159 -19.24 -19.61 -6.34
N GLN A 160 -19.92 -19.10 -5.31
CA GLN A 160 -20.93 -18.05 -5.48
C GLN A 160 -20.35 -16.64 -5.71
N ALA A 161 -19.10 -16.40 -5.29
CA ALA A 161 -18.41 -15.14 -5.49
C ALA A 161 -16.97 -15.39 -5.92
N HIS A 162 -16.42 -14.48 -6.71
CA HIS A 162 -14.97 -14.43 -6.92
C HIS A 162 -14.32 -13.90 -5.64
N ASP A 163 -13.11 -14.34 -5.32
CA ASP A 163 -12.35 -13.79 -4.19
C ASP A 163 -10.86 -13.61 -4.48
N LEU A 164 -10.26 -12.76 -3.66
CA LEU A 164 -8.83 -12.50 -3.57
C LEU A 164 -8.40 -12.74 -2.13
N PHE A 165 -7.31 -13.48 -1.96
CA PHE A 165 -6.71 -13.66 -0.64
C PHE A 165 -5.20 -13.70 -0.74
N GLY A 166 -4.53 -13.51 0.39
CA GLY A 166 -3.08 -13.47 0.40
C GLY A 166 -2.50 -13.00 1.71
N ARG A 167 -1.22 -12.66 1.69
CA ARG A 167 -0.46 -12.27 2.88
C ARG A 167 0.68 -11.33 2.54
N LEU A 168 0.89 -10.35 3.40
CA LEU A 168 2.08 -9.51 3.41
C LEU A 168 3.04 -9.97 4.50
N THR A 169 4.29 -10.21 4.10
CA THR A 169 5.38 -10.54 5.01
C THR A 169 6.61 -9.69 4.77
N TYR A 170 7.40 -9.46 5.82
CA TYR A 170 8.70 -8.82 5.73
C TYR A 170 9.69 -9.55 6.63
N LEU A 171 10.80 -10.01 6.05
CA LEU A 171 11.78 -10.87 6.75
C LEU A 171 11.08 -12.04 7.46
N ASP A 172 10.18 -12.70 6.71
CA ASP A 172 9.34 -13.84 7.13
C ASP A 172 8.41 -13.58 8.33
N ASN A 173 8.30 -12.32 8.77
CA ASN A 173 7.32 -11.89 9.77
C ASN A 173 6.06 -11.36 9.08
N PRO A 174 4.86 -11.68 9.60
CA PRO A 174 3.63 -11.07 9.12
C PRO A 174 3.60 -9.56 9.35
N VAL A 175 3.00 -8.83 8.43
CA VAL A 175 2.78 -7.38 8.56
C VAL A 175 1.31 -7.12 8.90
N TYR A 176 1.06 -6.55 10.08
CA TYR A 176 -0.28 -6.17 10.53
C TYR A 176 -0.21 -5.06 11.59
N GLY A 177 -1.33 -4.36 11.76
CA GLY A 177 -1.54 -3.35 12.81
C GLY A 177 -2.34 -3.86 14.00
N PHE A 178 -2.56 -2.98 14.97
CA PHE A 178 -3.27 -3.23 16.21
C PHE A 178 -4.55 -2.39 16.37
N GLY A 179 -4.75 -1.38 15.53
CA GLY A 179 -5.90 -0.50 15.59
C GLY A 179 -6.38 -0.03 14.21
N ILE A 180 -7.70 0.09 14.11
CA ILE A 180 -8.41 0.57 12.92
C ILE A 180 -9.21 1.82 13.33
N GLY A 181 -9.12 2.86 12.52
CA GLY A 181 -9.87 4.11 12.65
C GLY A 181 -11.35 3.95 12.30
N LYS A 182 -12.14 5.00 12.54
CA LYS A 182 -13.58 5.01 12.22
C LYS A 182 -13.86 4.91 10.72
N ASP A 183 -12.90 5.31 9.91
CA ASP A 183 -12.90 5.26 8.46
C ASP A 183 -12.39 3.92 7.90
N GLY A 184 -12.05 2.95 8.75
CA GLY A 184 -11.57 1.63 8.35
C GLY A 184 -10.07 1.57 8.00
N ALA A 185 -9.36 2.71 8.04
CA ALA A 185 -7.93 2.77 7.82
C ALA A 185 -7.13 2.44 9.11
N PRO A 186 -5.92 1.89 9.02
CA PRO A 186 -5.05 1.74 10.17
C PRO A 186 -4.82 3.06 10.91
N ASN A 187 -4.91 3.04 12.24
CA ASN A 187 -4.67 4.22 13.09
C ASN A 187 -3.40 4.10 13.95
N ASP A 188 -2.57 3.10 13.66
CA ASP A 188 -1.29 2.85 14.29
C ASP A 188 -0.17 2.77 13.24
N ARG A 189 1.10 2.82 13.70
CA ARG A 189 2.25 2.87 12.79
C ARG A 189 2.64 1.53 12.16
N TYR A 190 2.04 0.42 12.59
CA TYR A 190 2.30 -0.93 12.07
C TYR A 190 1.33 -1.36 10.97
N GLY A 191 0.05 -0.99 11.08
CA GLY A 191 -0.96 -1.37 10.11
C GLY A 191 -0.71 -0.78 8.72
N ARG A 192 -1.14 -1.50 7.70
CA ARG A 192 -1.03 -1.14 6.28
C ARG A 192 -2.37 -1.32 5.61
N SER A 193 -2.77 -0.33 4.81
CA SER A 193 -3.86 -0.49 3.86
C SER A 193 -3.34 -1.19 2.61
N LEU A 194 -4.10 -2.15 2.10
CA LEU A 194 -3.96 -2.69 0.76
C LEU A 194 -5.12 -2.20 -0.10
N TYR A 195 -4.83 -1.95 -1.37
CA TYR A 195 -5.74 -1.31 -2.31
C TYR A 195 -5.96 -2.24 -3.49
N ILE A 196 -7.20 -2.63 -3.73
CA ILE A 196 -7.56 -3.56 -4.78
C ILE A 196 -8.14 -2.76 -5.94
N ASP A 197 -7.46 -2.80 -7.08
CA ASP A 197 -7.98 -2.32 -8.35
C ASP A 197 -8.38 -3.51 -9.24
N THR A 198 -9.45 -3.31 -10.01
CA THR A 198 -10.02 -4.28 -10.94
C THR A 198 -9.98 -3.70 -12.36
N PHE A 199 -9.62 -4.52 -13.34
CA PHE A 199 -9.51 -4.11 -14.74
C PHE A 199 -10.66 -4.68 -15.57
N ASP A 200 -11.32 -3.83 -16.36
CA ASP A 200 -12.46 -4.19 -17.21
C ASP A 200 -13.54 -4.98 -16.44
N SER A 201 -13.98 -4.42 -15.31
CA SER A 201 -15.04 -5.01 -14.48
C SER A 201 -16.42 -4.44 -14.84
N ALA A 202 -17.44 -4.84 -14.08
CA ALA A 202 -18.78 -4.25 -14.15
C ALA A 202 -18.81 -2.72 -13.87
N TYR A 203 -17.70 -2.14 -13.39
CA TYR A 203 -17.57 -0.69 -13.21
C TYR A 203 -17.21 0.05 -14.50
N GLY A 204 -16.90 -0.66 -15.58
CA GLY A 204 -16.51 -0.10 -16.87
C GLY A 204 -15.06 -0.40 -17.26
N PRO A 205 -14.62 0.10 -18.42
CA PRO A 205 -13.31 -0.22 -18.98
C PRO A 205 -12.15 0.37 -18.18
N GLY A 206 -11.00 -0.30 -18.25
CA GLY A 206 -9.75 0.12 -17.61
C GLY A 206 -9.70 -0.20 -16.12
N TRP A 207 -8.69 0.34 -15.44
CA TRP A 207 -8.50 0.16 -14.00
C TRP A 207 -9.50 0.98 -13.18
N LYS A 208 -10.17 0.34 -12.23
CA LYS A 208 -11.08 0.94 -11.26
C LYS A 208 -10.72 0.46 -9.85
N ARG A 209 -10.78 1.35 -8.87
CA ARG A 209 -10.62 0.98 -7.46
C ARG A 209 -11.84 0.19 -7.00
N GLU A 210 -11.66 -1.05 -6.55
CA GLU A 210 -12.70 -1.83 -5.88
C GLU A 210 -12.84 -1.37 -4.43
N THR A 211 -11.76 -1.46 -3.67
CA THR A 211 -11.78 -1.17 -2.24
C THR A 211 -10.36 -0.95 -1.69
N SER A 212 -10.29 -0.58 -0.43
CA SER A 212 -9.10 -0.74 0.40
C SER A 212 -9.46 -1.44 1.71
N ILE A 213 -8.56 -2.31 2.17
CA ILE A 213 -8.75 -3.11 3.40
C ILE A 213 -7.43 -3.20 4.17
N SER A 214 -7.52 -3.67 5.42
CA SER A 214 -6.35 -3.88 6.29
C SER A 214 -6.01 -5.35 6.46
N PHE A 215 -4.73 -5.64 6.66
CA PHE A 215 -4.27 -6.99 6.97
C PHE A 215 -4.76 -7.49 8.33
N ARG A 216 -5.08 -8.79 8.41
CA ARG A 216 -5.54 -9.50 9.59
C ARG A 216 -4.44 -9.55 10.65
N ARG A 217 -4.81 -9.21 11.90
CA ARG A 217 -3.89 -9.25 13.05
C ARG A 217 -3.38 -10.67 13.28
N GLY A 218 -2.07 -10.81 13.53
CA GLY A 218 -1.42 -12.10 13.79
C GLY A 218 -0.91 -12.77 12.53
N SER A 219 -1.76 -12.94 11.51
CA SER A 219 -1.35 -13.58 10.26
C SER A 219 -0.78 -12.59 9.23
N GLY A 220 -1.12 -11.30 9.23
CA GLY A 220 -0.74 -10.39 8.13
C GLY A 220 -1.37 -10.77 6.79
N ALA A 221 -2.44 -11.56 6.85
CA ALA A 221 -3.19 -12.03 5.70
C ALA A 221 -4.31 -11.06 5.30
N PHE A 222 -4.93 -11.25 4.15
CA PHE A 222 -6.17 -10.60 3.77
C PHE A 222 -7.05 -11.58 2.98
N CYS A 223 -8.35 -11.33 2.98
CA CYS A 223 -9.34 -12.01 2.16
C CYS A 223 -10.39 -10.99 1.72
N TYR A 224 -10.88 -11.12 0.49
CA TYR A 224 -11.88 -10.22 -0.09
C TYR A 224 -12.72 -10.97 -1.12
N SER A 225 -14.02 -11.07 -0.91
CA SER A 225 -14.95 -11.64 -1.88
C SER A 225 -15.75 -10.53 -2.57
N PHE A 226 -15.88 -10.62 -3.89
CA PHE A 226 -16.60 -9.65 -4.71
C PHE A 226 -18.10 -9.93 -4.67
N TRP A 227 -18.82 -9.19 -3.83
CA TRP A 227 -20.27 -9.22 -3.75
C TRP A 227 -20.90 -7.93 -4.28
N PRO A 228 -22.07 -7.98 -4.93
CA PRO A 228 -22.87 -6.79 -5.17
C PRO A 228 -23.18 -6.11 -3.84
N THR A 229 -23.03 -4.79 -3.78
CA THR A 229 -23.25 -4.07 -2.53
C THR A 229 -24.59 -3.33 -2.49
N HIS A 230 -25.30 -3.55 -1.38
CA HIS A 230 -26.58 -2.94 -1.02
C HIS A 230 -26.41 -1.89 0.10
N ASP A 231 -25.43 -1.00 -0.05
CA ASP A 231 -25.18 0.05 0.93
C ASP A 231 -26.11 1.25 0.69
N LYS A 232 -26.97 1.54 1.67
CA LYS A 232 -27.98 2.60 1.60
C LYS A 232 -27.38 4.00 1.56
N THR A 233 -26.11 4.15 1.92
CA THR A 233 -25.39 5.42 1.92
C THR A 233 -24.76 5.74 0.57
N LEU A 234 -24.72 4.77 -0.35
CA LEU A 234 -24.10 4.96 -1.66
C LEU A 234 -25.05 5.55 -2.70
N PRO A 235 -24.54 6.38 -3.63
CA PRO A 235 -25.34 6.91 -4.73
C PRO A 235 -25.97 5.78 -5.55
N GLY A 236 -27.29 5.86 -5.74
CA GLY A 236 -28.04 4.89 -6.51
C GLY A 236 -28.96 3.99 -5.68
N TYR A 237 -28.81 3.89 -4.36
CA TYR A 237 -29.72 3.08 -3.54
C TYR A 237 -31.16 3.66 -3.49
N PRO A 238 -32.23 2.83 -3.48
CA PRO A 238 -32.22 1.36 -3.64
C PRO A 238 -32.21 0.90 -5.11
N ASN A 239 -32.36 1.82 -6.06
CA ASN A 239 -32.71 1.50 -7.45
C ASN A 239 -31.52 1.09 -8.33
N ASN A 240 -30.30 1.24 -7.83
CA ASN A 240 -29.06 0.99 -8.55
C ASN A 240 -28.00 0.47 -7.56
N PRO A 241 -28.17 -0.76 -7.03
CA PRO A 241 -27.14 -1.40 -6.22
C PRO A 241 -25.86 -1.53 -7.05
N ARG A 242 -24.71 -1.42 -6.38
CA ARG A 242 -23.44 -1.50 -7.08
C ARG A 242 -23.12 -2.98 -7.36
N PRO A 243 -22.83 -3.38 -8.62
CA PRO A 243 -22.58 -4.78 -8.94
C PRO A 243 -21.29 -5.28 -8.29
N ALA A 244 -21.07 -6.60 -8.29
CA ALA A 244 -19.77 -7.17 -7.94
C ALA A 244 -18.70 -6.62 -8.91
N GLY A 245 -17.56 -6.19 -8.36
CA GLY A 245 -16.48 -5.57 -9.12
C GLY A 245 -15.40 -6.53 -9.61
N ASN A 246 -15.65 -7.84 -9.67
CA ASN A 246 -14.69 -8.78 -10.26
C ASN A 246 -14.44 -8.42 -11.74
N GLY A 247 -13.20 -8.61 -12.18
CA GLY A 247 -12.74 -8.12 -13.48
C GLY A 247 -11.78 -9.10 -14.14
N LYS A 248 -11.28 -8.75 -15.34
CA LYS A 248 -10.39 -9.63 -16.11
C LYS A 248 -8.99 -9.73 -15.50
N ARG A 249 -8.57 -8.71 -14.74
CA ARG A 249 -7.30 -8.64 -14.02
C ARG A 249 -7.48 -7.86 -12.73
N TYR A 250 -6.59 -8.15 -11.79
CA TYR A 250 -6.52 -7.48 -10.51
C TYR A 250 -5.13 -6.87 -10.31
N ARG A 251 -5.10 -5.80 -9.53
CA ARG A 251 -3.87 -5.16 -9.06
C ARG A 251 -4.05 -4.82 -7.60
N ILE A 252 -3.11 -5.27 -6.77
CA ILE A 252 -3.09 -4.99 -5.34
C ILE A 252 -1.87 -4.14 -5.06
N THR A 253 -2.08 -2.90 -4.64
CA THR A 253 -1.01 -1.98 -4.21
C THR A 253 -1.03 -1.86 -2.70
N VAL A 254 0.15 -1.86 -2.07
CA VAL A 254 0.29 -1.83 -0.62
C VAL A 254 1.38 -0.86 -0.20
N GLU A 255 1.08 -0.06 0.82
CA GLU A 255 2.08 0.76 1.50
C GLU A 255 3.12 -0.12 2.20
N GLY A 256 4.41 0.17 2.00
CA GLY A 256 5.49 -0.65 2.55
C GLY A 256 5.51 -0.72 4.09
N PRO A 257 5.85 -1.88 4.71
CA PRO A 257 6.06 -1.97 6.15
C PRO A 257 7.16 -1.02 6.65
N GLY A 258 7.00 -0.45 7.84
CA GLY A 258 7.89 0.59 8.35
C GLY A 258 8.14 1.71 7.32
N VAL A 259 9.41 1.88 6.95
CA VAL A 259 9.89 2.80 5.91
C VAL A 259 10.42 2.09 4.66
N THR A 260 9.94 0.87 4.37
CA THR A 260 10.31 0.13 3.14
C THR A 260 9.48 0.57 1.93
N PRO A 261 9.88 0.22 0.70
CA PRO A 261 9.14 0.54 -0.52
C PRO A 261 7.70 0.04 -0.56
N ASP A 262 6.86 0.76 -1.32
CA ASP A 262 5.54 0.30 -1.74
C ASP A 262 5.67 -0.91 -2.67
N LEU A 263 4.64 -1.75 -2.64
CA LEU A 263 4.59 -3.01 -3.38
C LEU A 263 3.37 -3.06 -4.28
N GLN A 264 3.46 -3.89 -5.31
CA GLN A 264 2.33 -4.23 -6.16
C GLN A 264 2.35 -5.72 -6.49
N TRP A 265 1.16 -6.29 -6.57
CA TRP A 265 0.91 -7.56 -7.22
C TRP A 265 -0.11 -7.36 -8.33
N GLU A 266 0.03 -8.10 -9.43
CA GLU A 266 -0.99 -8.20 -10.48
C GLU A 266 -1.28 -9.67 -10.80
N GLY A 267 -2.53 -9.97 -11.12
CA GLY A 267 -2.98 -11.30 -11.51
C GLY A 267 -4.17 -11.27 -12.45
N ALA A 268 -4.39 -12.37 -13.17
CA ALA A 268 -5.59 -12.56 -13.98
C ALA A 268 -6.81 -12.79 -13.08
N GLY A 269 -7.99 -12.37 -13.51
CA GLY A 269 -9.25 -12.78 -12.92
C GLY A 269 -9.67 -14.16 -13.41
N LEU A 270 -10.63 -14.75 -12.70
CA LEU A 270 -11.21 -16.04 -13.06
C LEU A 270 -12.50 -15.84 -13.88
N HIS A 271 -12.92 -16.89 -14.58
CA HIS A 271 -14.30 -17.01 -15.04
C HIS A 271 -15.21 -17.41 -13.87
N ASP A 272 -16.52 -17.41 -14.09
CA ASP A 272 -17.47 -17.87 -13.05
C ASP A 272 -17.29 -19.36 -12.78
N PHE A 273 -17.33 -19.75 -11.51
CA PHE A 273 -17.12 -21.13 -11.12
C PHE A 273 -18.11 -22.07 -11.79
N ASN A 274 -17.61 -23.16 -12.38
CA ASN A 274 -18.43 -24.23 -12.91
C ASN A 274 -18.25 -25.52 -12.07
N PRO A 275 -19.22 -25.92 -11.25
CA PRO A 275 -19.10 -27.13 -10.42
C PRO A 275 -19.01 -28.43 -11.24
N ASN A 276 -19.37 -28.40 -12.53
CA ASN A 276 -19.23 -29.55 -13.43
C ASN A 276 -17.87 -29.57 -14.15
N SER A 277 -17.06 -28.52 -14.02
CA SER A 277 -15.70 -28.46 -14.54
C SER A 277 -14.74 -29.10 -13.54
N ARG A 278 -14.15 -30.23 -13.90
CA ARG A 278 -13.11 -30.87 -13.07
C ARG A 278 -11.94 -29.92 -12.79
N ALA A 279 -11.57 -29.10 -13.78
CA ALA A 279 -10.46 -28.15 -13.64
C ALA A 279 -10.77 -27.06 -12.61
N ASP A 280 -12.02 -26.58 -12.55
CA ASP A 280 -12.43 -25.54 -11.60
C ASP A 280 -12.45 -26.12 -10.18
N VAL A 281 -13.03 -27.31 -10.00
CA VAL A 281 -13.06 -28.00 -8.69
C VAL A 281 -11.65 -28.30 -8.18
N GLU A 282 -10.75 -28.79 -9.04
CA GLU A 282 -9.35 -29.02 -8.66
C GLU A 282 -8.60 -27.71 -8.36
N TYR A 283 -8.97 -26.61 -9.02
CA TYR A 283 -8.42 -25.29 -8.74
C TYR A 283 -8.86 -24.76 -7.37
N GLU A 284 -10.16 -24.78 -7.11
CA GLU A 284 -10.79 -24.34 -5.85
C GLU A 284 -10.18 -25.12 -4.67
N GLN A 285 -10.17 -26.45 -4.71
CA GLN A 285 -9.57 -27.29 -3.65
C GLN A 285 -8.10 -26.96 -3.36
N ARG A 286 -7.32 -26.64 -4.40
CA ARG A 286 -5.92 -26.26 -4.24
C ARG A 286 -5.80 -24.87 -3.60
N MET A 287 -6.62 -23.91 -4.03
CA MET A 287 -6.60 -22.56 -3.45
C MET A 287 -7.15 -22.53 -2.02
N ASP A 288 -8.16 -23.32 -1.70
CA ASP A 288 -8.63 -23.57 -0.33
C ASP A 288 -7.49 -24.10 0.55
N SER A 289 -6.71 -25.05 0.03
CA SER A 289 -5.55 -25.58 0.75
C SER A 289 -4.51 -24.49 1.03
N VAL A 290 -4.25 -23.58 0.08
CA VAL A 290 -3.34 -22.43 0.27
C VAL A 290 -3.93 -21.42 1.25
N PHE A 291 -5.22 -21.13 1.13
CA PHE A 291 -5.97 -20.22 2.01
C PHE A 291 -5.85 -20.67 3.47
N MET A 292 -6.12 -21.95 3.71
CA MET A 292 -6.13 -22.51 5.06
C MET A 292 -4.76 -22.50 5.74
N GLN A 293 -3.64 -22.46 4.99
CA GLN A 293 -2.29 -22.37 5.56
C GLN A 293 -2.07 -21.13 6.44
N PHE A 294 -2.71 -20.00 6.13
CA PHE A 294 -2.50 -18.76 6.88
C PHE A 294 -3.79 -18.01 7.25
N LEU A 295 -4.96 -18.47 6.78
CA LEU A 295 -6.28 -17.93 7.15
C LEU A 295 -7.18 -18.93 7.87
N GLY A 296 -6.81 -20.21 8.00
CA GLY A 296 -7.69 -21.23 8.59
C GLY A 296 -8.08 -20.98 10.04
N ASN A 297 -7.26 -20.26 10.81
CA ASN A 297 -7.55 -19.86 12.19
C ASN A 297 -8.12 -18.43 12.31
N ASP A 298 -8.31 -17.71 11.19
CA ASP A 298 -8.90 -16.37 11.23
C ASP A 298 -10.42 -16.49 11.41
N LYS A 299 -10.99 -15.70 12.33
CA LYS A 299 -12.43 -15.75 12.67
C LYS A 299 -13.37 -15.31 11.53
N PHE A 300 -12.88 -14.52 10.58
CA PHE A 300 -13.69 -13.94 9.51
C PHE A 300 -13.38 -14.59 8.16
N CYS A 301 -12.10 -14.66 7.78
CA CYS A 301 -11.74 -15.19 6.47
C CYS A 301 -12.12 -16.67 6.32
N SER A 302 -11.98 -17.48 7.38
CA SER A 302 -12.36 -18.90 7.33
C SER A 302 -13.84 -19.14 7.01
N THR A 303 -14.74 -18.16 7.21
CA THR A 303 -16.17 -18.31 6.89
C THR A 303 -16.47 -18.14 5.40
N GLN A 304 -15.46 -17.84 4.57
CA GLN A 304 -15.61 -17.69 3.12
C GLN A 304 -15.42 -19.02 2.37
N ARG A 305 -14.95 -20.06 3.07
CA ARG A 305 -14.75 -21.42 2.56
C ARG A 305 -15.86 -22.34 3.04
#